data_AF-A0A643K212-F1
#
_entry.id   AF-A0A643K212-F1
#
_cell.length_a   1.000
_cell.length_b   1.000
_cell.length_c   1.000
_cell.angle_alpha   90.00
_cell.angle_beta   90.00
_cell.angle_gamma   90.00
#
_symmetry.space_group_name_H-M   'P 1'
#
loop_
_entity.id
_entity.type
_entity.pdbx_description
1 polymer ?
#
loop_
_entity_poly.entity_id
_entity_poly.type
_entity_poly.pdbx_seq_one_letter_code
_entity_poly.pdbx_strand_id
1 'polypeptide(L)'
;MRQTRRAYLAATAGALTLGTAGCLGGSGGGGAGTDDGTVAAVGCDVPERATVDSLPAPRMGPEDAAVVVDGWEDFACPHCATFSLEVLPKLESEYVSEGIVAYRHHDLPIPVDDWWSWVGASGARAVQDEGDDETFFDVSKTLYEQQSTFRQSDDEEALSTLQGIADDVGLDGCSIVAAAARERYRPLIEAERKDAVEDRGFQGTPTVLVNGEQVAPRWEDLKTAIENAR
;
A
#
# COMPACT_ATOMS: atom_id res chain seq x y z
N MET A 1 -31.44 60.79 -29.32
CA MET A 1 -30.79 61.60 -30.37
C MET A 1 -29.59 60.80 -30.91
N ARG A 2 -29.80 59.94 -31.93
CA ARG A 2 -29.20 60.06 -33.30
C ARG A 2 -28.04 61.06 -33.42
N GLN A 3 -26.83 60.58 -33.74
CA GLN A 3 -26.03 60.75 -34.99
C GLN A 3 -24.74 59.91 -34.82
N THR A 4 -24.42 58.80 -35.50
CA THR A 4 -24.07 58.52 -36.92
C THR A 4 -22.87 59.29 -37.51
N ARG A 5 -21.78 58.54 -37.79
CA ARG A 5 -21.12 58.29 -39.10
C ARG A 5 -19.65 58.72 -39.30
N ARG A 6 -18.92 57.80 -39.97
CA ARG A 6 -17.68 57.87 -40.79
C ARG A 6 -16.38 57.55 -40.04
N ALA A 7 -15.81 56.34 -40.14
CA ALA A 7 -15.25 55.60 -41.29
C ALA A 7 -13.94 56.19 -41.82
N TYR A 8 -12.81 55.52 -41.57
CA TYR A 8 -11.69 55.41 -42.51
C TYR A 8 -11.01 54.05 -42.36
N LEU A 9 -10.80 53.43 -43.52
CA LEU A 9 -10.10 52.17 -43.78
C LEU A 9 -8.58 52.38 -43.69
N ALA A 10 -7.86 51.41 -43.15
CA ALA A 10 -6.51 51.09 -43.60
C ALA A 10 -6.25 49.60 -43.35
N ALA A 11 -6.31 48.83 -44.43
CA ALA A 11 -5.87 47.45 -44.48
C ALA A 11 -4.36 47.42 -44.70
N THR A 12 -3.64 46.65 -43.89
CA THR A 12 -2.32 46.12 -44.25
C THR A 12 -2.27 44.67 -43.85
N ALA A 13 -2.24 43.80 -44.86
CA ALA A 13 -1.96 42.38 -44.75
C ALA A 13 -0.50 42.17 -44.32
N GLY A 14 -0.27 41.21 -43.42
CA GLY A 14 1.06 40.83 -42.97
C GLY A 14 1.08 39.41 -42.43
N ALA A 15 1.45 38.47 -43.30
CA ALA A 15 2.08 37.16 -43.10
C ALA A 15 1.65 36.23 -41.93
N LEU A 16 1.27 35.02 -42.34
CA LEU A 16 1.11 33.78 -41.57
C LEU A 16 2.37 33.41 -40.77
N THR A 17 2.19 33.08 -39.49
CA THR A 17 2.93 31.99 -38.84
C THR A 17 1.96 31.14 -38.02
N LEU A 18 1.84 29.87 -38.40
CA LEU A 18 1.24 28.81 -37.60
C LEU A 18 2.18 28.53 -36.42
N GLY A 19 1.69 28.70 -35.19
CA GLY A 19 2.38 28.32 -33.97
C GLY A 19 1.36 27.68 -33.03
N THR A 20 1.55 26.39 -32.77
CA THR A 20 0.67 25.47 -32.08
C THR A 20 0.38 25.84 -30.63
N ALA A 21 -0.80 25.43 -30.17
CA ALA A 21 -1.25 25.44 -28.78
C ALA A 21 -0.24 24.76 -27.84
N GLY A 22 -0.12 25.32 -26.65
CA GLY A 22 0.63 24.75 -25.53
C GLY A 22 0.17 25.40 -24.22
N CYS A 23 -1.00 24.98 -23.74
CA CYS A 23 -1.40 25.16 -22.36
C CYS A 23 -0.61 24.17 -21.50
N LEU A 24 0.34 24.64 -20.71
CA LEU A 24 0.82 23.98 -19.50
C LEU A 24 1.07 25.12 -18.49
N GLY A 25 0.32 25.26 -17.40
CA GLY A 25 -0.06 24.18 -16.48
C GLY A 25 0.87 24.30 -15.29
N GLY A 26 0.34 24.76 -14.16
CA GLY A 26 1.08 25.29 -13.02
C GLY A 26 2.11 24.35 -12.42
N SER A 27 3.21 24.95 -11.97
CA SER A 27 4.13 24.39 -10.99
C SER A 27 3.43 24.30 -9.64
N GLY A 28 3.01 23.10 -9.26
CA GLY A 28 2.47 22.80 -7.95
C GLY A 28 2.60 21.31 -7.63
N GLY A 29 3.26 21.00 -6.51
CA GLY A 29 3.24 19.70 -5.85
C GLY A 29 4.32 18.73 -6.31
N GLY A 30 5.33 18.49 -5.47
CA GLY A 30 6.18 17.31 -5.60
C GLY A 30 5.33 16.07 -5.31
N GLY A 31 5.14 15.24 -6.33
CA GLY A 31 4.62 13.88 -6.21
C GLY A 31 5.78 12.90 -6.38
N ALA A 32 5.74 11.83 -5.60
CA ALA A 32 6.63 10.67 -5.68
C ALA A 32 6.77 10.18 -7.13
N GLY A 33 7.96 9.66 -7.44
CA GLY A 33 8.37 9.29 -8.79
C GLY A 33 7.41 8.28 -9.43
N THR A 34 7.10 8.51 -10.70
CA THR A 34 6.60 7.46 -11.57
C THR A 34 7.80 6.60 -11.94
N ASP A 35 7.95 5.47 -11.29
CA ASP A 35 9.12 4.60 -11.45
C ASP A 35 9.00 3.72 -12.72
N ASP A 36 8.56 4.31 -13.83
CA ASP A 36 8.40 3.60 -15.12
C ASP A 36 9.71 2.95 -15.59
N GLY A 37 10.85 3.50 -15.17
CA GLY A 37 12.18 2.93 -15.42
C GLY A 37 12.40 1.58 -14.73
N THR A 38 11.99 1.41 -13.48
CA THR A 38 12.17 0.14 -12.74
C THR A 38 11.15 -0.91 -13.17
N VAL A 39 9.91 -0.52 -13.48
CA VAL A 39 8.91 -1.43 -14.06
C VAL A 39 9.39 -1.98 -15.40
N ALA A 40 9.97 -1.14 -16.26
CA ALA A 40 10.54 -1.59 -17.53
C ALA A 40 11.83 -2.42 -17.34
N ALA A 41 12.64 -2.12 -16.32
CA ALA A 41 13.88 -2.85 -16.02
C ALA A 41 13.61 -4.31 -15.67
N VAL A 42 12.52 -4.60 -14.94
CA VAL A 42 12.09 -5.98 -14.66
C VAL A 42 11.35 -6.66 -15.83
N GLY A 43 11.29 -6.01 -17.00
CA GLY A 43 10.70 -6.59 -18.20
C GLY A 43 9.17 -6.51 -18.28
N CYS A 44 8.54 -5.64 -17.48
CA CYS A 44 7.10 -5.45 -17.49
C CYS A 44 6.69 -4.22 -18.32
N ASP A 45 5.63 -4.37 -19.11
CA ASP A 45 4.97 -3.29 -19.85
C ASP A 45 3.51 -3.23 -19.44
N VAL A 46 3.23 -2.48 -18.37
CA VAL A 46 1.89 -2.33 -17.79
C VAL A 46 1.48 -0.86 -17.87
N PRO A 47 0.32 -0.55 -18.49
CA PRO A 47 -0.16 0.82 -18.57
C PRO A 47 -0.43 1.36 -17.17
N GLU A 48 -0.21 2.66 -17.00
CA GLU A 48 -0.47 3.31 -15.73
C GLU A 48 -1.96 3.25 -15.36
N ARG A 49 -2.23 3.02 -14.07
CA ARG A 49 -3.57 2.91 -13.49
C ARG A 49 -3.74 3.98 -12.42
N ALA A 50 -4.98 4.40 -12.18
CA ALA A 50 -5.27 5.35 -11.12
C ALA A 50 -4.89 4.76 -9.74
N THR A 51 -4.46 5.65 -8.84
CA THR A 51 -4.23 5.32 -7.43
C THR A 51 -5.51 4.85 -6.75
N VAL A 52 -5.36 4.01 -5.74
CA VAL A 52 -6.44 3.51 -4.89
C VAL A 52 -6.37 4.22 -3.54
N ASP A 53 -7.46 4.86 -3.15
CA ASP A 53 -7.61 5.62 -1.90
C ASP A 53 -8.43 4.87 -0.84
N SER A 54 -9.14 3.81 -1.24
CA SER A 54 -9.96 3.00 -0.35
C SER A 54 -9.94 1.53 -0.77
N LEU A 55 -9.52 0.67 0.15
CA LEU A 55 -9.62 -0.79 0.07
C LEU A 55 -9.74 -1.30 1.52
N PRO A 56 -10.63 -2.25 1.84
CA PRO A 56 -10.75 -2.77 3.21
C PRO A 56 -9.43 -3.35 3.72
N ALA A 57 -9.15 -3.20 5.02
CA ALA A 57 -8.04 -3.90 5.67
C ALA A 57 -8.17 -5.41 5.41
N PRO A 58 -7.09 -6.14 5.06
CA PRO A 58 -7.13 -7.56 4.82
C PRO A 58 -7.51 -8.25 6.12
N ARG A 59 -8.40 -9.23 6.03
CA ARG A 59 -8.96 -9.88 7.22
C ARG A 59 -8.96 -11.39 7.10
N MET A 60 -8.51 -12.05 8.16
CA MET A 60 -8.75 -13.46 8.38
C MET A 60 -9.80 -13.63 9.48
N GLY A 61 -10.68 -14.62 9.33
CA GLY A 61 -11.78 -14.87 10.26
C GLY A 61 -13.10 -14.17 9.90
N PRO A 62 -14.17 -14.44 10.66
CA PRO A 62 -15.52 -14.02 10.31
C PRO A 62 -15.78 -12.53 10.59
N GLU A 63 -16.69 -11.92 9.82
CA GLU A 63 -17.02 -10.50 10.00
C GLU A 63 -17.67 -10.17 11.35
N ASP A 64 -18.36 -11.15 11.95
CA ASP A 64 -19.08 -11.07 13.20
C ASP A 64 -18.34 -11.70 14.38
N ALA A 65 -17.01 -11.88 14.26
CA ALA A 65 -16.17 -12.37 15.34
C ALA A 65 -16.36 -11.54 16.62
N ALA A 66 -16.47 -12.22 17.77
CA ALA A 66 -16.66 -11.57 19.06
C ALA A 66 -15.45 -10.72 19.49
N VAL A 67 -14.26 -11.09 19.01
CA VAL A 67 -13.01 -10.40 19.28
C VAL A 67 -12.35 -10.00 17.96
N VAL A 68 -11.94 -8.74 17.86
CA VAL A 68 -11.17 -8.23 16.73
C VAL A 68 -9.74 -7.95 17.19
N VAL A 69 -8.77 -8.50 16.47
CA VAL A 69 -7.36 -8.21 16.66
C VAL A 69 -6.89 -7.39 15.47
N ASP A 70 -6.35 -6.20 15.73
CA ASP A 70 -5.81 -5.32 14.70
C ASP A 70 -4.29 -5.25 14.83
N GLY A 71 -3.55 -5.52 13.76
CA GLY A 71 -2.09 -5.40 13.70
C GLY A 71 -1.67 -4.31 12.72
N TRP A 72 -0.97 -3.28 13.22
CA TRP A 72 -0.28 -2.30 12.40
C TRP A 72 1.17 -2.73 12.20
N GLU A 73 1.53 -3.03 10.97
CA GLU A 73 2.80 -3.67 10.64
C GLU A 73 3.56 -2.92 9.54
N ASP A 74 4.84 -3.25 9.39
CA ASP A 74 5.73 -2.71 8.37
C ASP A 74 6.54 -3.86 7.80
N PHE A 75 6.49 -4.06 6.48
CA PHE A 75 7.16 -5.16 5.79
C PHE A 75 8.69 -5.15 5.92
N ALA A 76 9.31 -4.02 6.27
CA ALA A 76 10.73 -3.92 6.56
C ALA A 76 11.08 -4.13 8.05
N CYS A 77 10.10 -4.13 8.95
CA CYS A 77 10.29 -4.21 10.40
C CYS A 77 10.61 -5.65 10.88
N PRO A 78 11.76 -5.89 11.52
CA PRO A 78 12.11 -7.22 12.04
C PRO A 78 11.15 -7.73 13.12
N HIS A 79 10.59 -6.84 13.94
CA HIS A 79 9.61 -7.23 14.95
C HIS A 79 8.27 -7.62 14.33
N CYS A 80 7.90 -7.04 13.19
CA CYS A 80 6.73 -7.46 12.43
C CYS A 80 6.95 -8.86 11.84
N ALA A 81 8.14 -9.13 11.29
CA ALA A 81 8.50 -10.47 10.84
C ALA A 81 8.40 -11.51 11.99
N THR A 82 8.92 -11.21 13.18
CA THR A 82 8.76 -12.10 14.35
C THR A 82 7.28 -12.31 14.70
N PHE A 83 6.48 -11.24 14.76
CA PHE A 83 5.06 -11.33 15.07
C PHE A 83 4.31 -12.19 14.04
N SER A 84 4.45 -11.86 12.76
CA SER A 84 3.78 -12.54 11.65
C SER A 84 4.21 -14.00 11.49
N LEU A 85 5.45 -14.37 11.82
CA LEU A 85 5.94 -15.74 11.66
C LEU A 85 5.80 -16.61 12.92
N GLU A 86 5.73 -16.03 14.12
CA GLU A 86 5.73 -16.80 15.38
C GLU A 86 4.46 -16.63 16.23
N VAL A 87 3.75 -15.52 16.09
CA VAL A 87 2.57 -15.17 16.91
C VAL A 87 1.29 -15.32 16.10
N LEU A 88 1.24 -14.72 14.90
CA LEU A 88 0.06 -14.75 14.05
C LEU A 88 -0.42 -16.19 13.70
N PRO A 89 0.46 -17.18 13.43
CA PRO A 89 0.00 -18.56 13.17
C PRO A 89 -0.65 -19.24 14.38
N LYS A 90 -0.29 -18.84 15.60
CA LYS A 90 -0.94 -19.33 16.83
C LYS A 90 -2.31 -18.68 17.00
N LEU A 91 -2.40 -17.38 16.73
CA LEU A 91 -3.68 -16.66 16.72
C LEU A 91 -4.64 -17.29 15.71
N GLU A 92 -4.14 -17.56 14.51
CA GLU A 92 -4.91 -18.18 13.44
C GLU A 92 -5.41 -19.57 13.85
N SER A 93 -4.51 -20.45 14.28
CA SER A 93 -4.84 -21.84 14.60
C SER A 93 -5.70 -22.01 15.86
N GLU A 94 -5.56 -21.18 16.89
CA GLU A 94 -6.31 -21.31 18.15
C GLU A 94 -7.63 -20.51 18.16
N TYR A 95 -7.75 -19.42 17.40
CA TYR A 95 -8.88 -18.49 17.54
C TYR A 95 -9.56 -18.10 16.23
N VAL A 96 -8.82 -17.90 15.14
CA VAL A 96 -9.43 -17.53 13.84
C VAL A 96 -10.13 -18.74 13.21
N SER A 97 -9.48 -19.90 13.23
CA SER A 97 -10.02 -21.18 12.73
C SER A 97 -11.32 -21.60 13.43
N GLU A 98 -11.44 -21.28 14.72
CA GLU A 98 -12.62 -21.53 15.56
C GLU A 98 -13.70 -20.44 15.40
N GLY A 99 -13.45 -19.40 14.62
CA GLY A 99 -14.37 -18.28 14.39
C GLY A 99 -14.52 -17.32 15.58
N ILE A 100 -13.62 -17.38 16.56
CA ILE A 100 -13.65 -16.54 17.77
C ILE A 100 -13.09 -15.15 17.48
N VAL A 101 -12.01 -15.11 16.67
CA VAL A 101 -11.27 -13.89 16.35
C VAL A 101 -11.35 -13.56 14.86
N ALA A 102 -11.48 -12.29 14.55
CA ALA A 102 -11.08 -11.72 13.27
C ALA A 102 -9.77 -10.97 13.44
N TYR A 103 -8.74 -11.30 12.66
CA TYR A 103 -7.52 -10.51 12.59
C TYR A 103 -7.56 -9.60 11.37
N ARG A 104 -7.16 -8.33 11.54
CA ARG A 104 -7.03 -7.34 10.46
C ARG A 104 -5.62 -6.78 10.43
N HIS A 105 -5.04 -6.74 9.24
CA HIS A 105 -3.75 -6.10 9.00
C HIS A 105 -3.96 -4.64 8.57
N HIS A 106 -3.13 -3.74 9.10
CA HIS A 106 -3.08 -2.33 8.74
C HIS A 106 -1.64 -1.98 8.38
N ASP A 107 -1.46 -1.19 7.32
CA ASP A 107 -0.15 -0.76 6.89
C ASP A 107 0.33 0.40 7.77
N LEU A 108 1.51 0.26 8.37
CA LEU A 108 2.17 1.32 9.11
C LEU A 108 3.64 1.47 8.69
N PRO A 109 3.92 1.94 7.46
CA PRO A 109 5.28 2.25 7.05
C PRO A 109 5.86 3.34 7.95
N ILE A 110 6.83 2.97 8.76
CA ILE A 110 7.66 3.90 9.54
C ILE A 110 9.06 3.89 8.92
N PRO A 111 9.98 4.81 9.26
CA PRO A 111 11.29 4.86 8.60
C PRO A 111 12.22 3.73 9.10
N VAL A 112 11.84 2.47 8.89
CA VAL A 112 12.70 1.28 9.05
C VAL A 112 13.54 1.08 7.78
N ASP A 113 12.88 1.19 6.63
CA ASP A 113 13.46 1.21 5.30
C ASP A 113 12.69 2.26 4.46
N ASP A 114 13.39 3.24 3.89
CA ASP A 114 12.71 4.38 3.25
C ASP A 114 11.93 3.99 1.98
N TRP A 115 12.30 2.87 1.33
CA TRP A 115 11.71 2.43 0.08
C TRP A 115 10.80 1.20 0.28
N TRP A 116 11.35 0.12 0.83
CA TRP A 116 10.63 -1.16 0.90
C TRP A 116 9.43 -1.14 1.84
N SER A 117 9.46 -0.31 2.89
CA SER A 117 8.30 -0.18 3.80
C SER A 117 7.04 0.28 3.06
N TRP A 118 7.20 1.08 2.00
CA TRP A 118 6.09 1.59 1.19
C TRP A 118 5.82 0.74 -0.03
N VAL A 119 6.86 0.33 -0.76
CA VAL A 119 6.72 -0.49 -1.97
C VAL A 119 6.24 -1.89 -1.64
N GLY A 120 6.75 -2.50 -0.58
CA GLY A 120 6.30 -3.80 -0.07
C GLY A 120 4.83 -3.76 0.36
N ALA A 121 4.42 -2.70 1.09
CA ALA A 121 3.03 -2.49 1.45
C ALA A 121 2.14 -2.32 0.20
N SER A 122 2.50 -1.44 -0.73
CA SER A 122 1.75 -1.25 -1.98
C SER A 122 1.65 -2.53 -2.82
N GLY A 123 2.71 -3.34 -2.87
CA GLY A 123 2.72 -4.65 -3.51
C GLY A 123 1.78 -5.66 -2.84
N ALA A 124 1.81 -5.75 -1.51
CA ALA A 124 0.89 -6.61 -0.76
C ALA A 124 -0.57 -6.16 -0.94
N ARG A 125 -0.86 -4.86 -0.91
CA ARG A 125 -2.20 -4.31 -1.20
C ARG A 125 -2.64 -4.60 -2.64
N ALA A 126 -1.71 -4.61 -3.60
CA ALA A 126 -2.00 -5.04 -4.97
C ALA A 126 -2.43 -6.51 -5.03
N VAL A 127 -1.76 -7.38 -4.28
CA VAL A 127 -2.11 -8.81 -4.17
C VAL A 127 -3.52 -8.98 -3.61
N GLN A 128 -3.90 -8.20 -2.60
CA GLN A 128 -5.26 -8.22 -2.06
C GLN A 128 -6.32 -7.78 -3.10
N ASP A 129 -6.08 -6.65 -3.80
CA ASP A 129 -7.05 -6.09 -4.75
C ASP A 129 -7.23 -6.96 -6.00
N GLU A 130 -6.15 -7.59 -6.48
CA GLU A 130 -6.18 -8.44 -7.68
C GLU A 130 -6.51 -9.91 -7.36
N GLY A 131 -6.32 -10.34 -6.12
CA GLY A 131 -6.66 -11.65 -5.59
C GLY A 131 -7.74 -11.56 -4.50
N ASP A 132 -7.34 -11.85 -3.26
CA ASP A 132 -8.20 -11.83 -2.08
C ASP A 132 -7.39 -11.69 -0.78
N ASP A 133 -8.10 -11.62 0.36
CA ASP A 133 -7.49 -11.52 1.69
C ASP A 133 -6.64 -12.76 2.04
N GLU A 134 -7.03 -13.95 1.61
CA GLU A 134 -6.28 -15.20 1.89
C GLU A 134 -4.91 -15.15 1.19
N THR A 135 -4.92 -14.81 -0.09
CA THR A 135 -3.71 -14.62 -0.91
C THR A 135 -2.82 -13.50 -0.37
N PHE A 136 -3.42 -12.42 0.16
CA PHE A 136 -2.68 -11.37 0.86
C PHE A 136 -1.88 -11.94 2.03
N PHE A 137 -2.48 -12.77 2.90
CA PHE A 137 -1.77 -13.31 4.07
C PHE A 137 -0.68 -14.31 3.68
N ASP A 138 -0.92 -15.15 2.67
CA ASP A 138 0.09 -16.08 2.15
C ASP A 138 1.31 -15.36 1.56
N VAL A 139 1.06 -14.32 0.75
CA VAL A 139 2.13 -13.48 0.21
C VAL A 139 2.81 -12.70 1.32
N SER A 140 2.07 -12.08 2.24
CA SER A 140 2.64 -11.31 3.35
C SER A 140 3.58 -12.15 4.21
N LYS A 141 3.18 -13.40 4.52
CA LYS A 141 4.04 -14.37 5.20
C LYS A 141 5.32 -14.61 4.41
N THR A 142 5.22 -14.85 3.10
CA THR A 142 6.38 -15.03 2.22
C THR A 142 7.30 -13.80 2.19
N LEU A 143 6.74 -12.59 2.15
CA LEU A 143 7.50 -11.33 2.23
C LEU A 143 8.27 -11.23 3.56
N TYR A 144 7.66 -11.63 4.68
CA TYR A 144 8.33 -11.66 5.98
C TYR A 144 9.40 -12.75 6.08
N GLU A 145 9.15 -13.96 5.56
CA GLU A 145 10.15 -15.03 5.48
C GLU A 145 11.38 -14.61 4.66
N GLN A 146 11.15 -13.82 3.61
CA GLN A 146 12.20 -13.29 2.73
C GLN A 146 12.63 -11.86 3.09
N GLN A 147 12.23 -11.30 4.25
CA GLN A 147 12.46 -9.89 4.59
C GLN A 147 13.93 -9.49 4.49
N SER A 148 14.84 -10.38 4.90
CA SER A 148 16.29 -10.10 4.79
C SER A 148 16.77 -9.97 3.35
N THR A 149 16.15 -10.68 2.40
CA THR A 149 16.45 -10.58 0.96
C THR A 149 16.02 -9.20 0.45
N PHE A 150 14.75 -8.85 0.65
CA PHE A 150 14.20 -7.55 0.21
C PHE A 150 14.98 -6.36 0.76
N ARG A 151 15.41 -6.40 2.02
CA ARG A 151 16.18 -5.33 2.66
C ARG A 151 17.63 -5.21 2.17
N GLN A 152 18.16 -6.21 1.47
CA GLN A 152 19.53 -6.22 0.95
C GLN A 152 19.59 -6.06 -0.57
N SER A 153 18.48 -6.33 -1.24
CA SER A 153 18.31 -6.15 -2.68
C SER A 153 18.27 -4.67 -3.06
N ASP A 154 18.67 -4.38 -4.30
CA ASP A 154 18.26 -3.12 -4.94
C ASP A 154 16.82 -3.20 -5.41
N ASP A 155 16.29 -2.06 -5.88
CA ASP A 155 14.90 -1.92 -6.30
C ASP A 155 14.52 -2.92 -7.41
N GLU A 156 15.41 -3.19 -8.38
CA GLU A 156 15.13 -4.11 -9.49
C GLU A 156 15.07 -5.56 -9.01
N GLU A 157 16.03 -5.99 -8.17
CA GLU A 157 16.06 -7.32 -7.57
C GLU A 157 14.84 -7.56 -6.65
N ALA A 158 14.46 -6.56 -5.84
CA ALA A 158 13.30 -6.63 -4.97
C ALA A 158 12.00 -6.77 -5.78
N LEU A 159 11.82 -5.97 -6.83
CA LEU A 159 10.64 -6.05 -7.70
C LEU A 159 10.59 -7.36 -8.49
N SER A 160 11.73 -7.85 -8.98
CA SER A 160 11.82 -9.17 -9.65
C SER A 160 11.45 -10.32 -8.71
N THR A 161 11.89 -10.25 -7.44
CA THR A 161 11.49 -11.22 -6.41
C THR A 161 10.00 -11.16 -6.13
N LEU A 162 9.43 -9.94 -6.00
CA LEU A 162 7.99 -9.75 -5.81
C LEU A 162 7.18 -10.27 -7.00
N GLN A 163 7.67 -10.09 -8.22
CA GLN A 163 7.06 -10.64 -9.44
C GLN A 163 6.92 -12.15 -9.35
N GLY A 164 8.01 -12.85 -9.01
CA GLY A 164 8.01 -14.31 -8.87
C GLY A 164 7.05 -14.80 -7.79
N ILE A 165 7.00 -14.12 -6.65
CA ILE A 165 6.04 -14.45 -5.57
C ILE A 165 4.60 -14.31 -6.05
N ALA A 166 4.28 -13.24 -6.79
CA ALA A 166 2.96 -13.02 -7.36
C ALA A 166 2.58 -14.09 -8.41
N ASP A 167 3.52 -14.45 -9.29
CA ASP A 167 3.32 -15.51 -10.28
C ASP A 167 3.09 -16.88 -9.61
N ASP A 168 3.80 -17.18 -8.52
CA ASP A 168 3.67 -18.43 -7.77
C ASP A 168 2.27 -18.62 -7.14
N VAL A 169 1.58 -17.52 -6.79
CA VAL A 169 0.19 -17.52 -6.31
C VAL A 169 -0.83 -17.35 -7.43
N GLY A 170 -0.39 -17.33 -8.69
CA GLY A 170 -1.27 -17.29 -9.87
C GLY A 170 -1.81 -15.91 -10.23
N LEU A 171 -1.23 -14.84 -9.67
CA LEU A 171 -1.52 -13.46 -10.07
C LEU A 171 -0.62 -13.02 -11.23
N ASP A 172 -0.97 -11.92 -11.89
CA ASP A 172 -0.10 -11.33 -12.92
C ASP A 172 1.03 -10.55 -12.25
N GLY A 173 2.22 -11.17 -12.14
CA GLY A 173 3.35 -10.56 -11.45
C GLY A 173 3.74 -9.19 -12.00
N CYS A 174 3.55 -8.94 -13.30
CA CYS A 174 3.81 -7.62 -13.86
C CYS A 174 2.82 -6.56 -13.37
N SER A 175 1.54 -6.91 -13.21
CA SER A 175 0.55 -5.99 -12.64
C SER A 175 0.84 -5.67 -11.18
N ILE A 176 1.26 -6.66 -10.39
CA ILE A 176 1.65 -6.48 -8.98
C ILE A 176 2.89 -5.58 -8.86
N VAL A 177 3.94 -5.87 -9.62
CA VAL A 177 5.16 -5.04 -9.62
C VAL A 177 4.87 -3.62 -10.06
N ALA A 178 4.06 -3.42 -11.10
CA ALA A 178 3.69 -2.08 -11.55
C ALA A 178 2.93 -1.30 -10.48
N ALA A 179 2.05 -1.98 -9.72
CA ALA A 179 1.33 -1.35 -8.62
C ALA A 179 2.22 -1.09 -7.39
N ALA A 180 3.21 -1.94 -7.13
CA ALA A 180 4.20 -1.75 -6.08
C ALA A 180 5.12 -0.57 -6.38
N ALA A 181 5.80 -0.60 -7.54
CA ALA A 181 6.79 0.40 -7.95
C ALA A 181 6.18 1.79 -8.18
N ARG A 182 4.97 1.88 -8.72
CA ARG A 182 4.25 3.17 -8.87
C ARG A 182 3.44 3.55 -7.64
N GLU A 183 3.55 2.74 -6.58
CA GLU A 183 2.91 2.98 -5.29
C GLU A 183 1.42 3.29 -5.41
N ARG A 184 0.70 2.47 -6.19
CA ARG A 184 -0.70 2.67 -6.53
C ARG A 184 -1.58 2.83 -5.28
N TYR A 185 -1.20 2.21 -4.17
CA TYR A 185 -1.92 2.26 -2.89
C TYR A 185 -1.38 3.31 -1.92
N ARG A 186 -0.45 4.18 -2.34
CA ARG A 186 0.13 5.24 -1.50
C ARG A 186 -0.93 6.07 -0.76
N PRO A 187 -2.02 6.57 -1.39
CA PRO A 187 -2.99 7.41 -0.68
C PRO A 187 -3.72 6.65 0.44
N LEU A 188 -4.05 5.38 0.22
CA LEU A 188 -4.64 4.50 1.24
C LEU A 188 -3.67 4.32 2.42
N ILE A 189 -2.43 3.93 2.14
CA ILE A 189 -1.41 3.62 3.15
C ILE A 189 -1.01 4.87 3.95
N GLU A 190 -0.92 6.03 3.29
CA GLU A 190 -0.67 7.31 3.97
C GLU A 190 -1.81 7.68 4.93
N ALA A 191 -3.06 7.39 4.57
CA ALA A 191 -4.20 7.65 5.43
C ALA A 191 -4.18 6.75 6.67
N GLU A 192 -3.89 5.45 6.53
CA GLU A 192 -3.73 4.51 7.66
C GLU A 192 -2.57 4.91 8.58
N ARG A 193 -1.41 5.22 7.99
CA ARG A 193 -0.24 5.69 8.72
C ARG A 193 -0.54 6.97 9.50
N LYS A 194 -1.27 7.92 8.90
CA LYS A 194 -1.67 9.17 9.55
C LYS A 194 -2.60 8.92 10.74
N ASP A 195 -3.65 8.12 10.58
CA ASP A 195 -4.55 7.74 11.68
C ASP A 195 -3.76 7.08 12.83
N ALA A 196 -2.89 6.12 12.50
CA ALA A 196 -2.07 5.40 13.47
C ALA A 196 -1.13 6.33 14.28
N VAL A 197 -0.43 7.26 13.61
CA VAL A 197 0.59 8.09 14.27
C VAL A 197 -0.01 9.34 14.89
N GLU A 198 -0.85 10.07 14.16
CA GLU A 198 -1.37 11.38 14.61
C GLU A 198 -2.57 11.22 15.55
N ASP A 199 -3.53 10.37 15.20
CA ASP A 199 -4.80 10.27 15.92
C ASP A 199 -4.71 9.24 17.06
N ARG A 200 -4.02 8.11 16.83
CA ARG A 200 -3.86 7.04 17.84
C ARG A 200 -2.56 7.12 18.63
N GLY A 201 -1.57 7.85 18.15
CA GLY A 201 -0.29 8.06 18.85
C GLY A 201 0.63 6.83 18.90
N PHE A 202 0.51 5.91 17.94
CA PHE A 202 1.38 4.74 17.86
C PHE A 202 2.83 5.15 17.59
N GLN A 203 3.76 4.51 18.31
CA GLN A 203 5.18 4.89 18.30
C GLN A 203 6.07 3.89 17.56
N GLY A 204 5.51 2.79 17.06
CA GLY A 204 6.28 1.78 16.35
C GLY A 204 5.45 0.59 15.91
N THR A 205 6.14 -0.32 15.23
CA THR A 205 5.57 -1.56 14.68
C THR A 205 6.27 -2.80 15.27
N PRO A 206 5.55 -3.92 15.43
CA PRO A 206 4.11 -4.01 15.28
C PRO A 206 3.41 -3.33 16.46
N THR A 207 2.28 -2.66 16.19
CA THR A 207 1.31 -2.28 17.22
C THR A 207 0.11 -3.19 17.09
N VAL A 208 -0.27 -3.87 18.17
CA VAL A 208 -1.38 -4.81 18.16
C VAL A 208 -2.45 -4.35 19.15
N LEU A 209 -3.70 -4.37 18.71
CA LEU A 209 -4.87 -4.11 19.55
C LEU A 209 -5.74 -5.36 19.64
N VAL A 210 -6.38 -5.56 20.79
CA VAL A 210 -7.49 -6.50 20.98
C VAL A 210 -8.71 -5.69 21.38
N ASN A 211 -9.77 -5.71 20.56
CA ASN A 211 -10.96 -4.86 20.74
C ASN A 211 -10.65 -3.37 20.97
N GLY A 212 -9.60 -2.87 20.30
CA GLY A 212 -9.15 -1.48 20.41
C GLY A 212 -8.20 -1.19 21.59
N GLU A 213 -7.95 -2.15 22.47
CA GLU A 213 -6.99 -2.01 23.56
C GLU A 213 -5.61 -2.51 23.15
N GLN A 214 -4.57 -1.68 23.33
CA GLN A 214 -3.21 -2.03 22.93
C GLN A 214 -2.62 -3.11 23.84
N VAL A 215 -2.05 -4.13 23.22
CA VAL A 215 -1.39 -5.26 23.90
C VAL A 215 0.04 -5.42 23.39
N ALA A 216 0.89 -6.05 24.19
CA ALA A 216 2.22 -6.41 23.73
C ALA A 216 2.10 -7.48 22.61
N PRO A 217 2.90 -7.39 21.54
CA PRO A 217 2.83 -8.31 20.39
C PRO A 217 3.52 -9.64 20.68
N ARG A 218 3.22 -10.25 21.83
CA ARG A 218 3.71 -11.57 22.24
C ARG A 218 2.51 -12.47 22.44
N TRP A 219 2.71 -13.75 22.13
CA TRP A 219 1.64 -14.74 22.17
C TRP A 219 0.87 -14.77 23.50
N GLU A 220 1.57 -14.82 24.64
CA GLU A 220 0.93 -14.92 25.97
C GLU A 220 0.07 -13.69 26.30
N ASP A 221 0.45 -12.49 25.86
CA ASP A 221 -0.32 -11.27 26.10
C ASP A 221 -1.56 -11.23 25.22
N LEU A 222 -1.43 -11.56 23.92
CA LEU A 222 -2.56 -11.67 23.01
C LEU A 222 -3.58 -12.69 23.51
N LYS A 223 -3.09 -13.89 23.85
CA LYS A 223 -3.92 -14.96 24.41
C LYS A 223 -4.67 -14.47 25.64
N THR A 224 -3.98 -13.88 26.61
CA THR A 224 -4.61 -13.35 27.83
C THR A 224 -5.67 -12.30 27.51
N ALA A 225 -5.41 -11.38 26.58
CA ALA A 225 -6.35 -10.33 26.21
C ALA A 225 -7.59 -10.89 25.50
N ILE A 226 -7.43 -11.84 24.58
CA ILE A 226 -8.55 -12.51 23.87
C ILE A 226 -9.41 -13.28 24.87
N GLU A 227 -8.79 -14.03 25.78
CA GLU A 227 -9.49 -14.81 26.80
C GLU A 227 -10.27 -13.95 27.81
N ASN A 228 -9.86 -12.69 28.01
CA ASN A 228 -10.57 -11.71 28.82
C ASN A 228 -11.68 -10.97 28.06
N ALA A 229 -11.58 -10.89 26.73
CA ALA A 229 -12.51 -10.16 25.87
C ALA A 229 -13.71 -10.99 25.40
N ARG A 230 -13.64 -12.32 25.53
CA ARG A 230 -14.72 -13.27 25.19
C ARG A 230 -15.82 -13.38 26.25
#